data_AF-A0AAE0XIW2-F1
#
_entry.id   AF-A0AAE0XIW2-F1
#
_cell.length_a   1.000
_cell.length_b   1.000
_cell.length_c   1.000
_cell.angle_alpha   90.00
_cell.angle_beta   90.00
_cell.angle_gamma   90.00
#
_symmetry.space_group_name_H-M   'P 1'
#
loop_
_entity.id
_entity.type
_entity.pdbx_description
1 polymer ?
#
loop_
_entity_poly.entity_id
_entity_poly.type
_entity_poly.pdbx_seq_one_letter_code
_entity_poly.pdbx_strand_id
1 'polypeptide(L)'
;MADSPSPDAQSPLNLTAWTQSTSTFPFYVPSFDLAVVGIVVFTGLAALHTALSIKTRTVYLTLLPKAAMMMAAGMVLRLVLSTNTAHTVVFIVMSVLLSVSGSLLGISLMMTYTRLVWWITPRQHRDTATLWLPPAFHTICLCGAQMVGDSLILLGSGLAIRPAPAHLATVGALLDMLVWGVFSALVIRFMFISRRRRWAMDRRVQDKSMELGMALSVASVLLSIRGVMQVLEKDAMIWQINHPSGNHDQTNPPSVVLTDEWPTYVFDLLPDALILLIVVVYFPGIYLPRPLLGFWYGNRGPALGELETGSVAT
;
A
#
# COMPACT_ATOMS: atom_id res chain seq x y z
N MET A 1 35.52 29.95 54.42
CA MET A 1 34.76 31.22 54.47
C MET A 1 35.30 32.05 53.31
N ALA A 2 34.96 31.65 52.09
CA ALA A 2 33.83 32.16 51.29
C ALA A 2 34.33 33.26 50.35
N ASP A 3 35.05 32.81 49.30
CA ASP A 3 35.31 33.63 48.12
C ASP A 3 34.00 33.79 47.33
N SER A 4 33.78 35.03 46.91
CA SER A 4 32.66 35.52 46.13
C SER A 4 32.48 34.78 44.79
N PRO A 5 31.24 34.55 44.32
CA PRO A 5 31.00 33.95 43.01
C PRO A 5 31.26 34.97 41.89
N SER A 6 32.10 34.59 40.93
CA SER A 6 32.25 35.29 39.65
C SER A 6 30.95 35.12 38.82
N PRO A 7 30.40 36.20 38.25
CA PRO A 7 29.43 36.10 37.18
C PRO A 7 30.22 35.75 35.91
N ASP A 8 29.78 34.72 35.19
CA ASP A 8 30.14 34.38 33.79
C ASP A 8 30.38 32.87 33.63
N ALA A 9 29.29 32.12 33.71
CA ALA A 9 29.21 30.80 33.12
C ALA A 9 27.77 30.55 32.64
N GLN A 10 27.22 31.49 31.87
CA GLN A 10 26.22 31.10 30.87
C GLN A 10 26.98 30.29 29.84
N SER A 11 26.95 28.97 30.01
CA SER A 11 27.33 28.03 28.97
C SER A 11 26.56 28.44 27.71
N PRO A 12 27.24 28.74 26.59
CA PRO A 12 26.52 28.88 25.34
C PRO A 12 25.82 27.54 25.12
N LEU A 13 24.49 27.58 25.00
CA LEU A 13 23.70 26.50 24.44
C LEU A 13 24.51 25.90 23.30
N ASN A 14 25.02 24.68 23.52
CA ASN A 14 25.80 23.92 22.56
C ASN A 14 24.87 23.55 21.39
N LEU A 15 24.57 24.53 20.54
CA LEU A 15 23.81 24.41 19.30
C LEU A 15 24.57 23.55 18.26
N THR A 16 25.80 23.15 18.58
CA THR A 16 26.62 22.20 17.83
C THR A 16 26.28 20.72 18.09
N ALA A 17 25.52 20.40 19.15
CA ALA A 17 25.04 19.03 19.37
C ALA A 17 24.00 18.58 18.31
N TRP A 18 23.38 19.54 17.61
CA TRP A 18 22.44 19.27 16.51
C TRP A 18 23.11 19.21 15.14
N THR A 19 24.39 19.55 15.04
CA THR A 19 25.16 19.48 13.78
C THR A 19 25.89 18.14 13.60
N GLN A 20 25.66 17.17 14.49
CA GLN A 20 26.25 15.83 14.43
C GLN A 20 25.23 14.69 14.50
N SER A 21 23.97 14.92 14.14
CA SER A 21 23.15 13.82 13.57
C SER A 21 23.49 13.66 12.09
N THR A 22 24.77 13.41 11.81
CA THR A 22 25.26 12.97 10.53
C THR A 22 24.64 11.61 10.25
N SER A 23 23.47 11.61 9.61
CA SER A 23 22.97 10.55 8.75
C SER A 23 23.22 9.12 9.27
N THR A 24 22.64 8.76 10.40
CA THR A 24 22.50 7.33 10.72
C THR A 24 21.25 6.85 10.00
N PHE A 25 21.39 6.21 8.83
CA PHE A 25 20.56 5.08 8.36
C PHE A 25 21.28 4.39 7.17
N PRO A 26 21.34 3.04 7.08
CA PRO A 26 20.46 2.12 7.78
C PRO A 26 21.09 1.05 8.69
N PHE A 27 20.34 0.69 9.74
CA PHE A 27 20.55 -0.32 10.78
C PHE A 27 20.93 -1.74 10.29
N TYR A 28 20.95 -1.99 8.98
CA TYR A 28 21.36 -3.25 8.37
C TYR A 28 22.03 -3.01 7.01
N VAL A 29 22.88 -3.95 6.59
CA VAL A 29 23.53 -3.91 5.27
C VAL A 29 22.54 -4.40 4.21
N PRO A 30 22.18 -3.57 3.21
CA PRO A 30 21.25 -3.98 2.17
C PRO A 30 21.85 -5.03 1.24
N SER A 31 21.05 -6.03 0.88
CA SER A 31 21.44 -7.17 0.05
C SER A 31 21.43 -6.80 -1.44
N PHE A 32 22.59 -6.95 -2.07
CA PHE A 32 22.75 -6.77 -3.51
C PHE A 32 21.88 -7.76 -4.30
N ASP A 33 21.93 -9.05 -3.94
CA ASP A 33 21.26 -10.12 -4.68
C ASP A 33 19.74 -9.96 -4.65
N LEU A 34 19.18 -9.66 -3.48
CA LEU A 34 17.73 -9.47 -3.32
C LEU A 34 17.26 -8.21 -4.06
N ALA A 35 18.09 -7.16 -4.14
CA ALA A 35 17.76 -5.99 -4.93
C ALA A 35 17.71 -6.30 -6.43
N VAL A 36 18.66 -7.06 -6.96
CA VAL A 36 18.67 -7.50 -8.37
C VAL A 36 17.43 -8.34 -8.70
N VAL A 37 17.10 -9.32 -7.84
CA VAL A 37 15.88 -10.14 -8.02
C VAL A 37 14.63 -9.27 -8.03
N GLY A 38 14.51 -8.32 -7.11
CA GLY A 38 13.40 -7.38 -7.07
C GLY A 38 13.25 -6.57 -8.36
N ILE A 39 14.35 -6.05 -8.91
CA ILE A 39 14.33 -5.30 -10.19
C ILE A 39 13.76 -6.17 -11.31
N VAL A 40 14.25 -7.40 -11.47
CA VAL A 40 13.80 -8.31 -12.53
C VAL A 40 12.32 -8.64 -12.38
N VAL A 41 11.89 -8.99 -11.17
CA VAL A 41 10.50 -9.37 -10.88
C VAL A 41 9.54 -8.20 -11.13
N PHE A 42 9.79 -7.03 -10.54
CA PHE A 42 8.88 -5.89 -10.68
C PHE A 42 8.88 -5.29 -12.09
N THR A 43 10.02 -5.32 -12.81
CA THR A 43 10.07 -4.90 -14.22
C THR A 43 9.28 -5.86 -15.11
N GLY A 44 9.42 -7.18 -14.88
CA GLY A 44 8.64 -8.20 -15.59
C GLY A 44 7.14 -8.05 -15.35
N LEU A 45 6.73 -7.86 -14.09
CA LEU A 45 5.33 -7.61 -13.72
C LEU A 45 4.81 -6.30 -14.32
N ALA A 46 5.61 -5.23 -14.34
CA ALA A 46 5.24 -3.97 -14.98
C ALA A 46 4.99 -4.14 -16.48
N ALA A 47 5.86 -4.88 -17.18
CA ALA A 47 5.69 -5.17 -18.60
C ALA A 47 4.42 -6.00 -18.86
N LEU A 48 4.16 -7.03 -18.05
CA LEU A 48 2.96 -7.87 -18.16
C LEU A 48 1.69 -7.06 -17.92
N HIS A 49 1.62 -6.27 -16.85
CA HIS A 49 0.47 -5.41 -16.57
C HIS A 49 0.26 -4.36 -17.66
N THR A 50 1.34 -3.82 -18.25
CA THR A 50 1.25 -2.88 -19.37
C THR A 50 0.66 -3.57 -20.61
N ALA A 51 1.19 -4.74 -20.98
CA ALA A 51 0.73 -5.51 -22.13
C ALA A 51 -0.74 -5.92 -21.98
N LEU A 52 -1.13 -6.40 -20.80
CA LEU A 52 -2.52 -6.74 -20.49
C LEU A 52 -3.42 -5.52 -20.54
N SER A 53 -3.03 -4.40 -19.90
CA SER A 53 -3.82 -3.16 -19.89
C SER A 53 -4.08 -2.62 -21.30
N ILE A 54 -3.09 -2.70 -22.20
CA ILE A 54 -3.24 -2.33 -23.61
C ILE A 54 -4.18 -3.32 -24.33
N LYS A 55 -3.96 -4.63 -24.16
CA LYS A 55 -4.74 -5.69 -24.82
C LYS A 55 -6.23 -5.63 -24.46
N THR A 56 -6.56 -5.45 -23.18
CA THR A 56 -7.94 -5.41 -22.69
C THR A 56 -8.54 -4.00 -22.68
N ARG A 57 -7.78 -2.97 -23.08
CA ARG A 57 -8.18 -1.56 -23.07
C ARG A 57 -8.74 -1.09 -21.72
N THR A 58 -8.13 -1.56 -20.63
CA THR A 58 -8.55 -1.23 -19.27
C THR A 58 -7.86 0.02 -18.77
N VAL A 59 -8.52 1.16 -18.93
CA VAL A 59 -7.93 2.48 -18.64
C VAL A 59 -7.71 2.67 -17.13
N TYR A 60 -8.65 2.22 -16.28
CA TYR A 60 -8.53 2.41 -14.83
C TYR A 60 -7.39 1.58 -14.20
N LEU A 61 -7.00 0.46 -14.82
CA LEU A 61 -5.91 -0.40 -14.34
C LEU A 61 -4.52 0.08 -14.73
N THR A 62 -4.41 1.23 -15.43
CA THR A 62 -3.11 1.85 -15.76
C THR A 62 -2.30 2.27 -14.53
N LEU A 63 -2.91 2.26 -13.33
CA LEU A 63 -2.24 2.47 -12.05
C LEU A 63 -1.34 1.29 -11.65
N LEU A 64 -1.68 0.04 -11.99
CA LEU A 64 -0.89 -1.14 -11.64
C LEU A 64 0.48 -1.18 -12.35
N PRO A 65 0.59 -0.95 -13.67
CA PRO A 65 1.88 -0.79 -14.32
C PRO A 65 2.73 0.30 -13.67
N LYS A 66 2.12 1.44 -13.31
CA LYS A 66 2.83 2.57 -12.68
C LYS A 66 3.36 2.19 -11.30
N ALA A 67 2.56 1.51 -10.48
CA ALA A 67 3.00 0.96 -9.20
C ALA A 67 4.20 0.03 -9.40
N ALA A 68 4.06 -0.99 -10.26
CA ALA A 68 5.14 -1.94 -10.51
C ALA A 68 6.44 -1.26 -11.04
N MET A 69 6.32 -0.23 -11.88
CA MET A 69 7.47 0.57 -12.33
C MET A 69 8.12 1.36 -11.18
N MET A 70 7.31 1.94 -10.27
CA MET A 70 7.83 2.65 -9.10
C MET A 70 8.53 1.70 -8.12
N MET A 71 7.99 0.49 -7.91
CA MET A 71 8.69 -0.58 -7.17
C MET A 71 10.03 -0.92 -7.83
N ALA A 72 10.05 -1.17 -9.14
CA ALA A 72 11.29 -1.47 -9.86
C ALA A 72 12.34 -0.34 -9.71
N ALA A 73 11.91 0.92 -9.85
CA ALA A 73 12.77 2.08 -9.64
C ALA A 73 13.28 2.18 -8.20
N GLY A 74 12.42 1.92 -7.21
CA GLY A 74 12.80 1.82 -5.80
C GLY A 74 13.87 0.73 -5.58
N MET A 75 13.73 -0.43 -6.21
CA MET A 75 14.73 -1.51 -6.13
C MET A 75 16.06 -1.15 -6.82
N VAL A 76 16.04 -0.39 -7.91
CA VAL A 76 17.26 0.16 -8.52
C VAL A 76 17.97 1.11 -7.54
N LEU A 77 17.24 2.01 -6.88
CA LEU A 77 17.86 2.90 -5.89
C LEU A 77 18.37 2.13 -4.66
N ARG A 78 17.69 1.05 -4.26
CA ARG A 78 18.16 0.14 -3.22
C ARG A 78 19.47 -0.55 -3.60
N LEU A 79 19.61 -0.94 -4.87
CA LEU A 79 20.87 -1.48 -5.42
C LEU A 79 22.00 -0.43 -5.40
N VAL A 80 21.69 0.83 -5.72
CA VAL A 80 22.68 1.91 -5.61
C VAL A 80 23.11 2.11 -4.16
N LEU A 81 22.17 2.08 -3.21
CA LEU A 81 22.46 2.21 -1.78
C LEU A 81 23.29 1.04 -1.22
N SER A 82 23.17 -0.17 -1.78
CA SER A 82 24.03 -1.29 -1.36
C SER A 82 25.47 -1.14 -1.80
N THR A 83 25.73 -0.38 -2.87
CA THR A 83 27.08 -0.01 -3.28
C THR A 83 27.60 1.25 -2.59
N ASN A 84 26.71 2.16 -2.17
CA ASN A 84 27.07 3.42 -1.54
C ASN A 84 26.00 3.87 -0.53
N THR A 85 26.21 3.50 0.72
CA THR A 85 25.27 3.73 1.84
C THR A 85 25.23 5.18 2.33
N ALA A 86 26.16 6.04 1.89
CA ALA A 86 26.29 7.41 2.40
C ALA A 86 25.30 8.42 1.77
N HIS A 87 24.53 8.01 0.77
CA HIS A 87 23.66 8.93 0.02
C HIS A 87 22.25 9.04 0.61
N THR A 88 22.08 9.93 1.59
CA THR A 88 20.77 10.23 2.22
C THR A 88 19.68 10.54 1.20
N VAL A 89 19.95 11.32 0.16
CA VAL A 89 18.95 11.69 -0.85
C VAL A 89 18.42 10.46 -1.60
N VAL A 90 19.31 9.52 -1.95
CA VAL A 90 18.93 8.29 -2.66
C VAL A 90 18.02 7.44 -1.79
N PHE A 91 18.30 7.37 -0.49
CA PHE A 91 17.44 6.69 0.49
C PHE A 91 16.05 7.31 0.57
N ILE A 92 15.96 8.64 0.68
CA ILE A 92 14.67 9.35 0.72
C ILE A 92 13.84 9.04 -0.53
N VAL A 93 14.44 9.16 -1.72
CA VAL A 93 13.74 8.91 -2.97
C VAL A 93 13.32 7.44 -3.07
N MET A 94 14.18 6.50 -2.68
CA MET A 94 13.86 5.07 -2.61
C MET A 94 12.62 4.82 -1.72
N SER A 95 12.63 5.34 -0.49
CA SER A 95 11.53 5.16 0.46
C SER A 95 10.22 5.74 -0.05
N VAL A 96 10.25 6.92 -0.68
CA VAL A 96 9.06 7.53 -1.29
C VAL A 96 8.53 6.69 -2.46
N LEU A 97 9.40 6.20 -3.33
CA LEU A 97 9.00 5.37 -4.47
C LEU A 97 8.33 4.07 -4.02
N LEU A 98 8.92 3.38 -3.04
CA LEU A 98 8.35 2.13 -2.49
C LEU A 98 7.03 2.39 -1.78
N SER A 99 6.95 3.45 -0.96
CA SER A 99 5.71 3.80 -0.25
C SER A 99 4.56 4.15 -1.21
N VAL A 100 4.80 5.07 -2.14
CA VAL A 100 3.76 5.50 -3.10
C VAL A 100 3.32 4.35 -4.00
N SER A 101 4.23 3.44 -4.34
CA SER A 101 3.88 2.26 -5.12
C SER A 101 2.85 1.37 -4.42
N GLY A 102 3.06 1.05 -3.14
CA GLY A 102 2.10 0.28 -2.35
C GLY A 102 0.73 0.96 -2.27
N SER A 103 0.72 2.30 -2.18
CA SER A 103 -0.53 3.09 -2.20
C SER A 103 -1.29 2.95 -3.52
N LEU A 104 -0.60 3.03 -4.66
CA LEU A 104 -1.20 2.87 -5.99
C LEU A 104 -1.73 1.45 -6.22
N LEU A 105 -1.03 0.45 -5.71
CA LEU A 105 -1.45 -0.95 -5.75
C LEU A 105 -2.80 -1.12 -5.04
N GLY A 106 -2.92 -0.61 -3.81
CA GLY A 106 -4.15 -0.74 -3.04
C GLY A 106 -5.31 0.10 -3.59
N ILE A 107 -5.07 1.31 -4.09
CA ILE A 107 -6.08 2.10 -4.82
C ILE A 107 -6.64 1.30 -6.00
N SER A 108 -5.77 0.63 -6.76
CA SER A 108 -6.17 -0.20 -7.91
C SER A 108 -7.07 -1.37 -7.49
N LEU A 109 -6.78 -2.00 -6.35
CA LEU A 109 -7.59 -3.08 -5.79
C LEU A 109 -8.93 -2.58 -5.25
N MET A 110 -8.96 -1.43 -4.56
CA MET A 110 -10.21 -0.81 -4.09
C MET A 110 -11.12 -0.39 -5.25
N MET A 111 -10.55 0.14 -6.34
CA MET A 111 -11.29 0.41 -7.57
C MET A 111 -11.86 -0.87 -8.19
N THR A 112 -11.05 -1.94 -8.24
CA THR A 112 -11.48 -3.25 -8.76
C THR A 112 -12.60 -3.84 -7.90
N TYR A 113 -12.47 -3.76 -6.57
CA TYR A 113 -13.51 -4.17 -5.62
C TYR A 113 -14.82 -3.44 -5.88
N THR A 114 -14.77 -2.12 -5.98
CA THR A 114 -15.97 -1.32 -6.19
C THR A 114 -16.66 -1.75 -7.49
N ARG A 115 -15.90 -1.92 -8.57
CA ARG A 115 -16.45 -2.39 -9.85
C ARG A 115 -17.06 -3.79 -9.75
N LEU A 116 -16.42 -4.69 -9.01
CA LEU A 116 -16.93 -6.03 -8.74
C LEU A 116 -18.26 -5.98 -7.97
N VAL A 117 -18.35 -5.16 -6.93
CA VAL A 117 -19.59 -4.94 -6.15
C VAL A 117 -20.71 -4.45 -7.05
N TRP A 118 -20.42 -3.47 -7.90
CA TRP A 118 -21.40 -2.90 -8.81
C TRP A 118 -21.82 -3.85 -9.94
N TRP A 119 -20.93 -4.75 -10.36
CA TRP A 119 -21.23 -5.77 -11.36
C TRP A 119 -22.15 -6.86 -10.80
N ILE A 120 -21.87 -7.36 -9.60
CA ILE A 120 -22.60 -8.50 -9.03
C ILE A 120 -23.90 -8.05 -8.34
N THR A 121 -23.91 -6.91 -7.64
CA THR A 121 -25.06 -6.51 -6.81
C THR A 121 -26.19 -5.92 -7.66
N PRO A 122 -27.43 -6.48 -7.61
CA PRO A 122 -28.59 -5.90 -8.30
C PRO A 122 -29.02 -4.60 -7.63
N ARG A 123 -29.67 -3.70 -8.39
CA ARG A 123 -29.99 -2.33 -7.93
C ARG A 123 -30.81 -2.31 -6.64
N GLN A 124 -31.72 -3.26 -6.43
CA GLN A 124 -32.57 -3.30 -5.22
C GLN A 124 -31.81 -3.65 -3.94
N HIS A 125 -30.56 -4.10 -4.04
CA HIS A 125 -29.75 -4.53 -2.90
C HIS A 125 -28.50 -3.66 -2.71
N ARG A 126 -28.36 -2.56 -3.47
CA ARG A 126 -27.23 -1.61 -3.35
C ARG A 126 -27.48 -0.59 -2.24
N ASP A 127 -27.80 -1.08 -1.05
CA ASP A 127 -28.06 -0.23 0.11
C ASP A 127 -26.89 -0.28 1.09
N THR A 128 -26.70 0.79 1.86
CA THR A 128 -25.69 0.90 2.94
C THR A 128 -25.86 -0.21 3.98
N ALA A 129 -27.10 -0.64 4.26
CA ALA A 129 -27.37 -1.76 5.17
C ALA A 129 -26.77 -3.09 4.67
N THR A 130 -26.74 -3.30 3.35
CA THR A 130 -26.20 -4.51 2.74
C THR A 130 -24.70 -4.41 2.53
N LEU A 131 -24.18 -3.26 2.09
CA LEU A 131 -22.78 -3.07 1.66
C LEU A 131 -21.88 -2.39 2.70
N TRP A 132 -22.42 -1.98 3.87
CA TRP A 132 -21.76 -1.24 4.97
C TRP A 132 -21.23 0.16 4.65
N LEU A 133 -20.99 0.44 3.37
CA LEU A 133 -20.58 1.75 2.89
C LEU A 133 -21.49 2.18 1.74
N PRO A 134 -21.78 3.48 1.62
CA PRO A 134 -22.58 4.01 0.51
C PRO A 134 -21.92 3.67 -0.83
N PRO A 135 -22.63 3.01 -1.76
CA PRO A 135 -22.04 2.50 -3.01
C PRO A 135 -21.36 3.56 -3.88
N ALA A 136 -21.83 4.81 -3.80
CA ALA A 136 -21.31 5.94 -4.56
C ALA A 136 -20.00 6.51 -3.97
N PHE A 137 -19.80 6.42 -2.65
CA PHE A 137 -18.61 6.97 -1.98
C PHE A 137 -17.62 5.90 -1.54
N HIS A 138 -17.91 4.62 -1.78
CA HIS A 138 -17.12 3.49 -1.30
C HIS A 138 -15.62 3.62 -1.62
N THR A 139 -15.28 3.86 -2.89
CA THR A 139 -13.88 4.05 -3.31
C THR A 139 -13.27 5.30 -2.70
N ILE A 140 -14.03 6.41 -2.65
CA ILE A 140 -13.54 7.69 -2.15
C ILE A 140 -13.23 7.60 -0.65
N CYS A 141 -14.09 6.95 0.14
CA CYS A 141 -13.88 6.77 1.57
C CYS A 141 -12.63 5.93 1.86
N LEU A 142 -12.48 4.78 1.19
CA LEU A 142 -11.34 3.89 1.44
C LEU A 142 -10.02 4.48 0.91
N CYS A 143 -9.99 4.94 -0.34
CA CYS A 143 -8.80 5.55 -0.91
C CYS A 143 -8.45 6.86 -0.20
N GLY A 144 -9.45 7.66 0.19
CA GLY A 144 -9.24 8.90 0.93
C GLY A 144 -8.64 8.65 2.32
N ALA A 145 -9.18 7.68 3.06
CA ALA A 145 -8.62 7.30 4.36
C ALA A 145 -7.18 6.78 4.24
N GLN A 146 -6.90 5.95 3.23
CA GLN A 146 -5.55 5.48 2.92
C GLN A 146 -4.60 6.65 2.59
N MET A 147 -5.01 7.58 1.73
CA MET A 147 -4.18 8.74 1.39
C MET A 147 -3.86 9.62 2.61
N VAL A 148 -4.77 9.70 3.59
CA VAL A 148 -4.51 10.38 4.86
C VAL A 148 -3.44 9.63 5.67
N GLY A 149 -3.54 8.29 5.78
CA GLY A 149 -2.53 7.46 6.44
C GLY A 149 -1.14 7.62 5.80
N ASP A 150 -1.06 7.44 4.49
CA ASP A 150 0.17 7.63 3.70
C ASP A 150 0.78 9.04 3.89
N SER A 151 -0.07 10.08 3.94
CA SER A 151 0.38 11.45 4.17
C SER A 151 0.95 11.65 5.58
N LEU A 152 0.32 11.07 6.60
CA LEU A 152 0.81 11.12 7.99
C LEU A 152 2.16 10.39 8.13
N ILE A 153 2.33 9.26 7.43
CA ILE A 153 3.61 8.54 7.36
C ILE A 153 4.68 9.42 6.73
N LEU A 154 4.38 10.05 5.59
CA LEU A 154 5.33 10.93 4.91
C LEU A 154 5.73 12.13 5.79
N LEU A 155 4.77 12.75 6.48
CA LEU A 155 5.04 13.86 7.39
C LEU A 155 5.86 13.43 8.62
N GLY A 156 5.50 12.32 9.25
CA GLY A 156 6.18 11.81 10.45
C GLY A 156 7.57 11.24 10.18
N SER A 157 7.85 10.80 8.95
CA SER A 157 9.14 10.25 8.56
C SER A 157 10.29 11.27 8.48
N GLY A 158 10.01 12.58 8.62
CA GLY A 158 11.05 13.61 8.50
C GLY A 158 11.50 13.91 7.07
N LEU A 159 10.84 13.30 6.09
CA LEU A 159 11.12 13.48 4.67
C LEU A 159 10.54 14.79 4.13
N ALA A 160 9.39 15.23 4.67
CA ALA A 160 8.68 16.42 4.20
C ALA A 160 8.82 17.65 5.11
N ILE A 161 8.90 17.46 6.43
CA ILE A 161 8.97 18.56 7.42
C ILE A 161 10.10 18.29 8.42
N ARG A 162 10.84 19.33 8.81
CA ARG A 162 11.85 19.27 9.89
C ARG A 162 11.62 20.40 10.90
N PRO A 163 11.56 20.12 12.22
CA PRO A 163 11.56 18.79 12.85
C PRO A 163 10.24 18.05 12.60
N ALA A 164 10.31 16.75 12.28
CA ALA A 164 9.11 15.94 12.09
C ALA A 164 8.62 15.36 13.42
N PRO A 165 7.30 15.39 13.68
CA PRO A 165 6.73 14.67 14.80
C PRO A 165 6.67 13.18 14.47
N ALA A 166 7.61 12.39 14.99
CA ALA A 166 7.74 10.96 14.67
C ALA A 166 6.45 10.16 14.95
N HIS A 167 5.68 10.55 15.98
CA HIS A 167 4.38 9.96 16.31
C HIS A 167 3.37 9.99 15.16
N LEU A 168 3.46 10.95 14.24
CA LEU A 168 2.58 10.98 13.07
C LEU A 168 2.81 9.77 12.16
N ALA A 169 4.05 9.25 12.09
CA ALA A 169 4.33 8.10 11.24
C ALA A 169 3.65 6.83 11.76
N THR A 170 3.67 6.59 13.07
CA THR A 170 2.98 5.44 13.67
C THR A 170 1.47 5.61 13.62
N VAL A 171 0.95 6.83 13.87
CA VAL A 171 -0.50 7.10 13.72
C VAL A 171 -0.96 6.86 12.27
N GLY A 172 -0.17 7.30 11.28
CA GLY A 172 -0.44 7.04 9.87
C GLY A 172 -0.44 5.54 9.53
N ALA A 173 0.58 4.81 9.98
CA ALA A 173 0.66 3.36 9.78
C ALA A 173 -0.52 2.61 10.44
N LEU A 174 -0.94 3.03 11.64
CA LEU A 174 -2.10 2.47 12.33
C LEU A 174 -3.39 2.72 11.54
N LEU A 175 -3.55 3.93 10.99
CA LEU A 175 -4.69 4.26 10.14
C LEU A 175 -4.71 3.38 8.89
N ASP A 176 -3.58 3.23 8.20
CA ASP A 176 -3.49 2.36 7.02
C ASP A 176 -3.77 0.90 7.36
N MET A 177 -3.23 0.38 8.47
CA MET A 177 -3.55 -0.97 8.95
C MET A 177 -5.05 -1.17 9.14
N LEU A 178 -5.74 -0.18 9.76
CA LEU A 178 -7.19 -0.23 9.93
C LEU A 178 -7.91 -0.17 8.58
N VAL A 179 -7.47 0.66 7.64
CA VAL A 179 -8.06 0.76 6.30
C VAL A 179 -7.91 -0.56 5.54
N TRP A 180 -6.73 -1.18 5.53
CA TRP A 180 -6.50 -2.48 4.89
C TRP A 180 -7.31 -3.59 5.55
N GLY A 181 -7.39 -3.60 6.88
CA GLY A 181 -8.18 -4.57 7.64
C GLY A 181 -9.69 -4.45 7.34
N VAL A 182 -10.22 -3.23 7.33
CA VAL A 182 -11.63 -2.95 6.96
C VAL A 182 -11.88 -3.34 5.50
N PHE A 183 -10.98 -2.98 4.59
CA PHE A 183 -11.09 -3.37 3.18
C PHE A 183 -11.14 -4.89 3.01
N SER A 184 -10.25 -5.62 3.70
CA SER A 184 -10.24 -7.09 3.67
C SER A 184 -11.53 -7.69 4.23
N ALA A 185 -12.03 -7.19 5.36
CA ALA A 185 -13.30 -7.62 5.93
C ALA A 185 -14.49 -7.36 4.99
N LEU A 186 -14.51 -6.21 4.30
CA LEU A 186 -15.54 -5.87 3.32
C LEU A 186 -15.54 -6.82 2.13
N VAL A 187 -14.37 -7.09 1.54
CA VAL A 187 -14.22 -8.01 0.39
C VAL A 187 -14.67 -9.42 0.77
N ILE A 188 -14.18 -9.95 1.89
CA ILE A 188 -14.51 -11.31 2.36
C ILE A 188 -16.02 -11.44 2.62
N ARG A 189 -16.61 -10.48 3.36
CA ARG A 189 -18.04 -10.48 3.64
C ARG A 189 -18.87 -10.40 2.37
N PHE A 190 -18.47 -9.53 1.44
CA PHE A 190 -19.15 -9.38 0.16
C PHE A 190 -19.14 -10.71 -0.63
N MET A 191 -18.01 -11.42 -0.63
CA MET A 191 -17.91 -12.76 -1.23
C MET A 191 -18.84 -13.77 -0.58
N PHE A 192 -18.94 -13.79 0.75
CA PHE A 192 -19.89 -14.66 1.46
C PHE A 192 -21.35 -14.33 1.13
N ILE A 193 -21.72 -13.05 1.10
CA ILE A 193 -23.08 -12.61 0.78
C ILE A 193 -23.43 -12.97 -0.66
N SER A 194 -22.52 -12.69 -1.60
CA SER A 194 -22.71 -12.98 -3.02
C SER A 194 -22.92 -14.48 -3.25
N ARG A 195 -22.12 -15.33 -2.60
CA ARG A 195 -22.26 -16.80 -2.68
C ARG A 195 -23.58 -17.30 -2.08
N ARG A 196 -24.01 -16.73 -0.95
CA ARG A 196 -25.22 -17.18 -0.24
C ARG A 196 -26.50 -16.74 -0.93
N ARG A 197 -26.55 -15.49 -1.42
CA ARG A 197 -27.78 -14.92 -2.00
C ARG A 197 -28.00 -15.30 -3.46
N ARG A 198 -27.02 -15.90 -4.14
CA ARG A 198 -27.07 -16.27 -5.57
C ARG A 198 -27.84 -15.23 -6.38
N TRP A 199 -27.38 -13.98 -6.32
CA TRP A 199 -28.01 -12.90 -7.08
C TRP A 199 -28.16 -13.36 -8.54
N ALA A 200 -29.35 -13.16 -9.11
CA ALA A 200 -29.86 -13.80 -10.32
C ALA A 200 -29.07 -13.45 -11.59
N MET A 201 -27.81 -13.86 -11.61
CA MET A 201 -26.87 -13.74 -12.71
C MET A 201 -26.78 -15.11 -13.38
N ASP A 202 -26.50 -15.09 -14.68
CA ASP A 202 -26.11 -16.31 -15.40
C ASP A 202 -24.98 -17.02 -14.66
N ARG A 203 -25.08 -18.34 -14.55
CA ARG A 203 -24.11 -19.17 -13.81
C ARG A 203 -22.67 -18.93 -14.26
N ARG A 204 -22.44 -18.72 -15.56
CA ARG A 204 -21.11 -18.40 -16.13
C ARG A 204 -20.56 -17.06 -15.65
N VAL A 205 -21.43 -16.06 -15.50
CA VAL A 205 -21.07 -14.71 -15.01
C VAL A 205 -20.81 -14.77 -13.50
N GLN A 206 -21.61 -15.58 -12.79
CA GLN A 206 -21.40 -15.84 -11.37
C GLN A 206 -20.04 -16.50 -11.13
N ASP A 207 -19.69 -17.57 -11.84
CA ASP A 207 -18.42 -18.30 -11.64
C ASP A 207 -17.21 -17.38 -11.88
N LYS A 208 -17.22 -16.63 -12.99
CA LYS A 208 -16.19 -15.62 -13.32
C LYS A 208 -16.04 -14.53 -12.26
N SER A 209 -17.17 -14.03 -11.75
CA SER A 209 -17.15 -12.98 -10.73
C SER A 209 -16.67 -13.49 -9.37
N MET A 210 -16.93 -14.77 -9.06
CA MET A 210 -16.41 -15.43 -7.85
C MET A 210 -14.91 -15.68 -7.93
N GLU A 211 -14.38 -16.10 -9.08
CA GLU A 211 -12.93 -16.25 -9.27
C GLU A 211 -12.19 -14.92 -9.01
N LEU A 212 -12.65 -13.83 -9.62
CA LEU A 212 -12.08 -12.51 -9.44
C LEU A 212 -12.20 -12.03 -7.98
N GLY A 213 -13.35 -12.26 -7.35
CA GLY A 213 -13.57 -11.87 -5.96
C GLY A 213 -12.75 -12.70 -4.95
N MET A 214 -12.46 -13.97 -5.25
CA MET A 214 -11.55 -14.79 -4.46
C MET A 214 -10.11 -14.28 -4.59
N ALA A 215 -9.65 -13.98 -5.81
CA ALA A 215 -8.35 -13.37 -6.05
C ALA A 215 -8.18 -12.05 -5.27
N LEU A 216 -9.23 -11.22 -5.28
CA LEU A 216 -9.26 -9.97 -4.53
C LEU A 216 -9.26 -10.16 -3.01
N SER A 217 -9.90 -11.22 -2.50
CA SER A 217 -9.87 -11.55 -1.07
C SER A 217 -8.48 -11.97 -0.63
N VAL A 218 -7.77 -12.76 -1.44
CA VAL A 218 -6.38 -13.12 -1.15
C VAL A 218 -5.49 -11.88 -1.17
N ALA A 219 -5.66 -11.03 -2.18
CA ALA A 219 -4.90 -9.78 -2.30
C ALA A 219 -5.15 -8.82 -1.12
N SER A 220 -6.39 -8.68 -0.64
CA SER A 220 -6.71 -7.81 0.50
C SER A 220 -6.13 -8.31 1.83
N VAL A 221 -6.06 -9.64 2.01
CA VAL A 221 -5.38 -10.24 3.18
C VAL A 221 -3.88 -9.98 3.13
N LEU A 222 -3.25 -10.12 1.95
CA LEU A 222 -1.82 -9.80 1.77
C LEU A 222 -1.52 -8.33 2.10
N LEU A 223 -2.36 -7.39 1.64
CA LEU A 223 -2.25 -5.97 2.02
C LEU A 223 -2.41 -5.73 3.52
N SER A 224 -3.29 -6.48 4.18
CA SER A 224 -3.50 -6.36 5.62
C SER A 224 -2.25 -6.80 6.39
N ILE A 225 -1.58 -7.88 5.95
CA ILE A 225 -0.30 -8.33 6.53
C ILE A 225 0.76 -7.24 6.39
N ARG A 226 0.88 -6.65 5.18
CA ARG A 226 1.77 -5.52 4.93
C ARG A 226 1.48 -4.34 5.88
N GLY A 227 0.21 -3.99 6.06
CA GLY A 227 -0.21 -2.91 6.97
C GLY A 227 0.21 -3.14 8.43
N VAL A 228 0.07 -4.37 8.95
CA VAL A 228 0.53 -4.72 10.30
C VAL A 228 2.05 -4.54 10.43
N MET A 229 2.80 -4.97 9.42
CA MET A 229 4.26 -4.90 9.45
C MET A 229 4.78 -3.47 9.33
N GLN A 230 4.09 -2.62 8.57
CA GLN A 230 4.38 -1.18 8.51
C GLN A 230 4.19 -0.51 9.89
N VAL A 231 3.16 -0.89 10.66
CA VAL A 231 2.98 -0.41 12.04
C VAL A 231 4.15 -0.82 12.91
N LEU A 232 4.54 -2.10 12.88
CA LEU A 232 5.64 -2.62 13.69
C LEU A 232 6.98 -1.93 13.35
N GLU A 233 7.25 -1.67 12.07
CA GLU A 233 8.46 -0.96 11.64
C GLU A 233 8.48 0.48 12.16
N LYS A 234 7.37 1.23 12.03
CA LYS A 234 7.30 2.64 12.46
C LYS A 234 7.30 2.78 13.97
N ASP A 235 6.62 1.89 14.69
CA ASP A 235 6.64 1.86 16.15
C ASP A 235 8.05 1.59 16.70
N ALA A 236 8.74 0.60 16.13
CA ALA A 236 10.12 0.31 16.49
C ALA A 236 11.06 1.51 16.20
N MET A 237 10.85 2.21 15.08
CA MET A 237 11.62 3.42 14.74
C MET A 237 11.41 4.53 15.77
N ILE A 238 10.17 4.80 16.19
CA ILE A 238 9.87 5.78 17.23
C ILE A 238 10.54 5.41 18.56
N TRP A 239 10.43 4.12 18.94
CA TRP A 239 11.04 3.64 20.17
C TRP A 239 12.53 3.95 20.22
N GLN A 240 13.23 3.75 19.10
CA GLN A 240 14.66 4.04 18.97
C GLN A 240 14.99 5.54 18.98
N ILE A 241 14.15 6.38 18.37
CA ILE A 241 14.31 7.85 18.43
C ILE A 241 14.16 8.36 19.87
N ASN A 242 13.22 7.81 20.63
CA ASN A 242 12.95 8.24 22.00
C ASN A 242 13.99 7.71 23.02
N HIS A 243 14.74 6.65 22.67
CA HIS A 243 15.77 6.06 23.53
C HIS A 243 17.15 6.02 22.84
N PRO A 244 17.74 7.19 22.48
CA PRO A 244 19.03 7.24 21.77
C PRO A 244 20.22 6.82 22.64
N SER A 245 20.10 6.97 23.97
CA SER A 245 21.15 6.66 24.95
C SER A 245 20.85 5.41 25.77
N GLY A 246 19.94 4.55 25.30
CA GLY A 246 19.64 3.30 25.98
C GLY A 246 20.94 2.50 26.11
N ASN A 247 21.46 2.40 27.34
CA ASN A 247 22.30 1.27 27.73
C ASN A 247 21.71 0.06 27.02
N HIS A 248 22.55 -0.67 26.27
CA HIS A 248 22.19 -1.97 25.74
C HIS A 248 21.98 -2.92 26.93
N ASP A 249 20.96 -2.65 27.74
CA ASP A 249 20.44 -3.58 28.72
C ASP A 249 19.96 -4.75 27.88
N GLN A 250 20.59 -5.89 28.16
CA GLN A 250 20.39 -7.19 27.53
C GLN A 250 18.93 -7.69 27.62
N THR A 251 18.03 -6.89 28.18
CA THR A 251 16.61 -7.14 28.42
C THR A 251 15.70 -6.68 27.27
N ASN A 252 16.13 -5.72 26.42
CA ASN A 252 15.33 -5.27 25.27
C ASN A 252 16.21 -5.14 24.01
N PRO A 253 16.45 -6.24 23.28
CA PRO A 253 17.18 -6.18 22.02
C PRO A 253 16.44 -5.28 21.00
N PRO A 254 17.18 -4.57 20.13
CA PRO A 254 16.57 -3.85 19.01
C PRO A 254 15.68 -4.81 18.22
N SER A 255 14.50 -4.34 17.80
CA SER A 255 13.52 -5.22 17.15
C SER A 255 14.14 -5.85 15.90
N VAL A 256 13.91 -7.15 15.70
CA VAL A 256 14.42 -7.91 14.54
C VAL A 256 14.01 -7.24 13.22
N VAL A 257 12.89 -6.52 13.23
CA VAL A 257 12.35 -5.73 12.11
C VAL A 257 13.29 -4.60 11.68
N LEU A 258 14.11 -4.07 12.60
CA LEU A 258 15.08 -3.01 12.31
C LEU A 258 16.50 -3.53 12.12
N THR A 259 16.87 -4.67 12.70
CA THR A 259 18.24 -5.19 12.63
C THR A 259 18.50 -6.04 11.41
N ASP A 260 17.48 -6.70 10.87
CA ASP A 260 17.59 -7.56 9.71
C ASP A 260 16.78 -7.03 8.55
N GLU A 261 17.26 -7.29 7.33
CA GLU A 261 16.60 -6.85 6.10
C GLU A 261 15.48 -7.81 5.65
N TRP A 262 15.55 -9.09 6.03
CA TRP A 262 14.62 -10.12 5.56
C TRP A 262 13.15 -9.82 5.86
N PRO A 263 12.75 -9.19 6.99
CA PRO A 263 11.35 -8.89 7.26
C PRO A 263 10.77 -7.93 6.22
N THR A 264 11.54 -6.94 5.75
CA THR A 264 11.11 -6.03 4.68
C THR A 264 10.83 -6.80 3.38
N TYR A 265 11.68 -7.76 3.01
CA TYR A 265 11.43 -8.56 1.81
C TYR A 265 10.23 -9.49 1.94
N VAL A 266 10.10 -10.18 3.08
CA VAL A 266 9.08 -11.21 3.28
C VAL A 266 7.70 -10.62 3.54
N PHE A 267 7.61 -9.46 4.19
CA PHE A 267 6.35 -8.90 4.64
C PHE A 267 5.90 -7.62 3.93
N ASP A 268 6.78 -6.97 3.16
CA ASP A 268 6.42 -5.79 2.35
C ASP A 268 6.51 -6.14 0.85
N LEU A 269 7.71 -6.46 0.35
CA LEU A 269 7.93 -6.69 -1.10
C LEU A 269 7.28 -7.98 -1.63
N LEU A 270 7.37 -9.09 -0.89
CA LEU A 270 6.84 -10.38 -1.33
C LEU A 270 5.30 -10.35 -1.43
N PRO A 271 4.55 -9.84 -0.44
CA PRO A 271 3.11 -9.64 -0.57
C PRO A 271 2.74 -8.77 -1.77
N ASP A 272 3.44 -7.66 -1.99
CA ASP A 272 3.21 -6.78 -3.14
C ASP A 272 3.45 -7.48 -4.48
N ALA A 273 4.54 -8.24 -4.60
CA ALA A 273 4.84 -9.05 -5.79
C ALA A 273 3.77 -10.14 -6.01
N LEU A 274 3.33 -10.82 -4.95
CA LEU A 274 2.28 -11.84 -5.01
C LEU A 274 0.94 -11.24 -5.44
N ILE A 275 0.57 -10.07 -4.92
CA ILE A 275 -0.63 -9.35 -5.33
C ILE A 275 -0.54 -9.01 -6.82
N LEU A 276 0.56 -8.43 -7.27
CA LEU A 276 0.77 -8.10 -8.69
C LEU A 276 0.66 -9.35 -9.56
N LEU A 277 1.22 -10.48 -9.14
CA LEU A 277 1.13 -11.75 -9.85
C LEU A 277 -0.31 -12.30 -9.89
N ILE A 278 -1.03 -12.28 -8.77
CA ILE A 278 -2.43 -12.68 -8.69
C ILE A 278 -3.27 -11.84 -9.67
N VAL A 279 -3.02 -10.53 -9.74
CA VAL A 279 -3.75 -9.66 -10.66
C VAL A 279 -3.35 -9.87 -12.12
N VAL A 280 -2.12 -10.31 -12.43
CA VAL A 280 -1.77 -10.76 -13.79
C VAL A 280 -2.57 -11.99 -14.18
N VAL A 281 -2.67 -12.99 -13.29
CA VAL A 281 -3.38 -14.25 -13.55
C VAL A 281 -4.88 -14.01 -13.67
N TYR A 282 -5.46 -13.26 -12.72
CA TYR A 282 -6.88 -12.93 -12.65
C TYR A 282 -7.14 -11.50 -13.14
N PHE A 283 -6.64 -11.17 -14.33
CA PHE A 283 -6.67 -9.80 -14.83
C PHE A 283 -8.09 -9.25 -14.96
N PRO A 284 -8.50 -8.21 -14.19
CA PRO A 284 -9.90 -7.80 -14.10
C PRO A 284 -10.49 -7.37 -15.45
N GLY A 285 -9.66 -6.91 -16.40
CA GLY A 285 -10.08 -6.56 -17.75
C GLY A 285 -10.63 -7.69 -18.61
N ILE A 286 -10.37 -8.94 -18.24
CA ILE A 286 -10.90 -10.13 -18.92
C ILE A 286 -12.26 -10.53 -18.33
N TYR A 287 -12.48 -10.23 -17.05
CA TYR A 287 -13.66 -10.63 -16.29
C TYR A 287 -14.77 -9.57 -16.31
N LEU A 288 -14.42 -8.29 -16.20
CA LEU A 288 -15.37 -7.19 -16.10
C LEU A 288 -15.96 -6.81 -17.48
N PRO A 289 -17.26 -6.47 -17.54
CA PRO A 289 -17.88 -6.00 -18.77
C PRO A 289 -17.29 -4.64 -19.19
N ARG A 290 -17.17 -4.42 -20.52
CA ARG A 290 -16.54 -3.23 -21.12
C ARG A 290 -16.97 -1.87 -20.54
N PRO A 291 -18.26 -1.64 -20.20
CA PRO A 291 -18.71 -0.37 -19.60
C PRO A 291 -18.05 -0.05 -18.26
N LEU A 292 -17.55 -1.06 -17.53
CA LEU A 292 -16.87 -0.90 -16.25
C LEU A 292 -15.36 -0.69 -16.39
N LEU A 293 -14.80 -0.71 -17.60
CA LEU A 293 -13.36 -0.60 -17.83
C LEU A 293 -12.86 0.85 -18.01
N GLY A 294 -13.78 1.82 -18.12
CA GLY A 294 -13.47 3.25 -18.20
C GLY A 294 -12.99 3.86 -16.89
N PHE A 295 -12.28 5.00 -16.96
CA PHE A 295 -11.75 5.71 -15.80
C PHE A 295 -12.88 6.27 -14.90
N TRP A 296 -13.90 6.88 -15.51
CA TRP A 296 -15.02 7.47 -14.79
C TRP A 296 -16.14 6.46 -14.58
N TYR A 297 -16.63 6.38 -13.34
CA TYR A 297 -17.88 5.73 -13.02
C TYR A 297 -19.03 6.68 -13.39
N GLY A 298 -19.46 6.67 -14.65
CA GLY A 298 -20.62 7.46 -15.05
C GLY A 298 -21.84 6.99 -14.28
N ASN A 299 -22.51 7.89 -13.56
CA ASN A 299 -23.82 7.67 -12.91
C ASN A 299 -24.95 7.31 -13.91
N ARG A 300 -24.61 7.09 -15.18
CA ARG A 300 -25.41 6.42 -16.17
C ARG A 300 -25.23 4.93 -15.98
N GLY A 301 -26.02 4.34 -15.08
CA GLY A 301 -26.41 2.96 -15.29
C GLY A 301 -27.33 2.90 -16.51
N PRO A 302 -26.83 2.50 -17.68
CA PRO A 302 -27.46 1.41 -18.42
C PRO A 302 -26.41 0.63 -19.23
N ALA A 303 -26.02 -0.54 -18.73
CA ALA A 303 -25.49 -1.62 -19.58
C ALA A 303 -26.18 -2.96 -19.32
N LEU A 304 -27.18 -2.97 -18.44
CA LEU A 304 -28.05 -4.11 -18.20
C LEU A 304 -29.38 -4.00 -18.96
N GLY A 305 -29.73 -2.81 -19.49
CA GLY A 305 -30.86 -2.69 -20.41
C GLY A 305 -30.65 -3.51 -21.69
N GLU A 306 -29.40 -3.59 -22.16
CA GLU A 306 -29.02 -4.46 -23.30
C GLU A 306 -28.90 -5.94 -22.95
N LEU A 307 -28.84 -6.30 -21.66
CA LEU A 307 -28.87 -7.71 -21.22
C LEU A 307 -30.29 -8.19 -20.89
N GLU A 308 -31.21 -7.27 -20.58
CA GLU A 308 -32.65 -7.57 -20.46
C GLU A 308 -33.36 -7.62 -21.82
N THR A 309 -32.89 -6.87 -22.83
CA THR A 309 -33.32 -7.06 -24.21
C THR A 309 -32.39 -8.06 -24.89
N GLY A 310 -32.79 -9.31 -25.04
CA GLY A 310 -32.05 -10.37 -25.74
C GLY A 310 -31.81 -10.06 -27.23
N SER A 311 -31.01 -9.04 -27.53
CA SER A 311 -30.52 -8.71 -28.85
C SER A 311 -29.07 -9.17 -28.93
N VAL A 312 -28.92 -10.44 -29.24
CA VAL A 312 -27.71 -10.97 -29.85
C VAL A 312 -27.59 -10.27 -31.20
N ALA A 313 -26.73 -9.26 -31.30
CA ALA A 313 -26.23 -8.78 -32.58
C ALA A 313 -25.03 -9.64 -32.96
N THR A 314 -25.24 -10.40 -34.03
CA THR A 314 -24.27 -11.10 -34.88
C THR A 314 -23.00 -10.31 -35.17
#